data_AF-A0A5K7SFP1-F1
#
_entry.id   AF-A0A5K7SFP1-F1
#
_cell.length_a   1.000
_cell.length_b   1.000
_cell.length_c   1.000
_cell.angle_alpha   90.00
_cell.angle_beta   90.00
_cell.angle_gamma   90.00
#
_symmetry.space_group_name_H-M   'P 1'
#
loop_
_entity.id
_entity.type
_entity.pdbx_description
1 polymer ?
#
loop_
_entity_poly.entity_id
_entity_poly.type
_entity_poly.pdbx_seq_one_letter_code
_entity_poly.pdbx_strand_id
1 'polypeptide(L)'
;MSIHNQQWRNIDIANALQVSPSEVSEALNRCRIAGLIDSKKRSVHINSFKEFLIYGLKYVFPVEPGAVVKGIPTAHSASPINEHIASGGDVYVWPYAKGTQRGQSIEPLYKTLPAIIQEDKLFYELLAIIDTIRVGRARELKIAIEELEKRLEYA
;
A
#
# COMPACT_ATOMS: atom_id res chain seq x y z
N MET A 1 -3.71 9.06 -3.88
CA MET A 1 -4.47 9.79 -4.91
C MET A 1 -5.11 8.76 -5.83
N SER A 2 -6.40 8.55 -5.67
CA SER A 2 -7.20 7.55 -6.38
C SER A 2 -7.59 8.22 -7.69
N ILE A 3 -6.87 7.85 -8.75
CA ILE A 3 -6.99 8.52 -10.04
C ILE A 3 -8.15 7.86 -10.79
N HIS A 4 -9.36 8.38 -10.58
CA HIS A 4 -10.59 7.85 -11.16
C HIS A 4 -10.82 8.22 -12.64
N ASN A 5 -9.93 9.02 -13.25
CA ASN A 5 -10.09 9.48 -14.62
C ASN A 5 -9.29 8.60 -15.60
N GLN A 6 -9.93 8.07 -16.65
CA GLN A 6 -9.30 7.20 -17.67
C GLN A 6 -8.23 7.90 -18.55
N GLN A 7 -7.96 9.18 -18.32
CA GLN A 7 -6.99 9.99 -19.07
C GLN A 7 -5.83 10.50 -18.20
N TRP A 8 -5.31 9.67 -17.30
CA TRP A 8 -4.08 10.01 -16.58
C TRP A 8 -2.84 9.80 -17.45
N ARG A 9 -1.86 10.67 -17.27
CA ARG A 9 -0.52 10.57 -17.88
C ARG A 9 0.48 10.17 -16.80
N ASN A 10 1.63 9.64 -17.21
CA ASN A 10 2.70 9.26 -16.28
C ASN A 10 3.13 10.42 -15.37
N ILE A 11 3.09 11.66 -15.87
CA ILE A 11 3.43 12.85 -15.07
C ILE A 11 2.42 13.11 -13.95
N ASP A 12 1.15 12.77 -14.15
CA ASP A 12 0.10 12.96 -13.15
C ASP A 12 0.32 11.98 -11.99
N ILE A 13 0.68 10.72 -12.29
CA ILE A 13 1.09 9.71 -11.29
C ILE A 13 2.39 10.14 -10.59
N ALA A 14 3.39 10.60 -11.35
CA ALA A 14 4.69 11.00 -10.82
C ALA A 14 4.54 12.12 -9.78
N ASN A 15 3.73 13.13 -10.10
CA ASN A 15 3.44 14.23 -9.19
C ASN A 15 2.67 13.76 -7.95
N ALA A 16 1.65 12.91 -8.14
CA ALA A 16 0.84 12.39 -7.04
C ALA A 16 1.65 11.54 -6.05
N LEU A 17 2.63 10.78 -6.54
CA LEU A 17 3.50 9.93 -5.71
C LEU A 17 4.81 10.63 -5.31
N GLN A 18 5.05 11.84 -5.81
CA GLN A 18 6.32 12.57 -5.67
C GLN A 18 7.55 11.75 -6.10
N VAL A 19 7.43 11.04 -7.24
CA VAL A 19 8.49 10.25 -7.85
C VAL A 19 8.86 10.82 -9.22
N SER A 20 9.98 10.39 -9.80
CA SER A 20 10.33 10.83 -11.15
C SER A 20 9.40 10.21 -12.21
N PRO A 21 9.12 10.92 -13.32
CA PRO A 21 8.38 10.33 -14.45
C PRO A 21 9.05 9.07 -15.04
N SER A 22 10.38 8.98 -14.96
CA SER A 22 11.13 7.80 -15.39
C SER A 22 10.84 6.60 -14.49
N GLU A 23 10.77 6.78 -13.17
CA GLU A 23 10.44 5.70 -12.22
C GLU A 23 9.04 5.15 -12.49
N VAL A 24 8.07 6.03 -12.75
CA VAL A 24 6.71 5.60 -13.14
C VAL A 24 6.74 4.81 -14.45
N SER A 25 7.46 5.31 -15.47
CA SER A 25 7.54 4.65 -16.78
C SER A 25 8.12 3.24 -16.67
N GLU A 26 9.21 3.09 -15.90
CA GLU A 26 9.87 1.81 -15.68
C GLU A 26 9.01 0.86 -14.84
N ALA A 27 8.37 1.36 -13.77
CA ALA A 27 7.44 0.57 -12.98
C ALA A 27 6.27 0.04 -13.81
N LEU A 28 5.63 0.89 -14.63
CA LEU A 28 4.57 0.45 -15.54
C LEU A 28 5.08 -0.53 -16.60
N ASN A 29 6.34 -0.39 -17.07
CA ASN A 29 6.92 -1.38 -17.97
C ASN A 29 7.11 -2.74 -17.31
N ARG A 30 7.60 -2.78 -16.07
CA ARG A 30 7.73 -4.03 -15.28
C ARG A 30 6.37 -4.67 -15.05
N CYS A 31 5.35 -3.89 -14.67
CA CYS A 31 3.99 -4.39 -14.49
C CYS A 31 3.42 -4.97 -15.78
N ARG A 32 3.68 -4.35 -16.93
CA ARG A 32 3.26 -4.86 -18.25
C ARG A 32 3.95 -6.19 -18.58
N ILE A 33 5.26 -6.28 -18.37
CA ILE A 33 6.03 -7.52 -18.61
C ILE A 33 5.54 -8.65 -17.70
N ALA A 34 5.22 -8.34 -16.44
CA ALA A 34 4.68 -9.28 -15.46
C ALA A 34 3.19 -9.64 -15.69
N GLY A 35 2.52 -9.04 -16.69
CA GLY A 35 1.11 -9.30 -16.98
C GLY A 35 0.14 -8.70 -15.96
N LEU A 36 0.57 -7.75 -15.12
CA LEU A 36 -0.28 -7.10 -14.11
C LEU A 36 -1.15 -5.98 -14.70
N ILE A 37 -0.75 -5.43 -15.85
CA ILE A 37 -1.48 -4.38 -16.58
C ILE A 37 -1.50 -4.70 -18.07
N ASP A 38 -2.41 -4.06 -18.81
CA ASP A 38 -2.54 -4.24 -20.24
C ASP A 38 -1.35 -3.69 -21.04
N SER A 39 -1.29 -4.05 -22.33
CA SER A 39 -0.21 -3.64 -23.23
C SER A 39 -0.12 -2.12 -23.40
N LYS A 40 -1.25 -1.40 -23.25
CA LYS A 40 -1.32 0.05 -23.31
C LYS A 40 -0.94 0.74 -21.99
N LYS A 41 -0.70 -0.04 -20.92
CA LYS A 41 -0.39 0.45 -19.56
C LYS A 41 -1.47 1.35 -18.98
N ARG A 42 -2.74 1.08 -19.29
CA ARG A 42 -3.91 1.89 -18.88
C ARG A 42 -4.92 1.14 -18.03
N SER A 43 -4.96 -0.19 -18.12
CA SER A 43 -5.86 -1.00 -17.30
C SER A 43 -5.10 -2.05 -16.51
N VAL A 44 -5.58 -2.30 -15.29
CA VAL A 44 -5.03 -3.32 -14.39
C VAL A 44 -5.71 -4.66 -14.67
N HIS A 45 -4.94 -5.72 -14.80
CA HIS A 45 -5.48 -7.07 -14.78
C HIS A 45 -5.76 -7.46 -13.32
N ILE A 46 -6.96 -7.12 -12.84
CA ILE A 46 -7.33 -7.20 -11.41
C ILE A 46 -7.04 -8.58 -10.80
N ASN A 47 -7.31 -9.67 -11.52
CA ASN A 47 -7.04 -11.02 -11.02
C ASN A 47 -5.54 -11.27 -10.78
N SER A 48 -4.70 -11.00 -11.77
CA SER A 48 -3.24 -11.18 -11.67
C SER A 48 -2.62 -10.22 -10.67
N PHE A 49 -3.12 -8.98 -10.60
CA PHE A 49 -2.66 -7.99 -9.63
C PHE A 49 -3.03 -8.40 -8.21
N LYS A 50 -4.27 -8.85 -7.97
CA LYS A 50 -4.72 -9.37 -6.69
C LYS A 50 -3.87 -10.56 -6.25
N GLU A 51 -3.64 -11.52 -7.14
CA GLU A 51 -2.79 -12.68 -6.87
C GLU A 51 -1.37 -12.27 -6.44
N PHE A 52 -0.77 -11.32 -7.17
CA PHE A 52 0.54 -10.78 -6.81
C PHE A 52 0.54 -10.09 -5.44
N LEU A 53 -0.47 -9.26 -5.15
CA LEU A 53 -0.55 -8.56 -3.87
C LEU A 53 -0.67 -9.53 -2.69
N ILE A 54 -1.51 -10.56 -2.81
CA ILE A 54 -1.77 -11.52 -1.73
C ILE A 54 -0.59 -12.48 -1.53
N TYR A 55 -0.03 -13.02 -2.61
CA TYR A 55 0.91 -14.14 -2.54
C TYR A 55 2.34 -13.78 -2.88
N GLY A 56 2.58 -12.75 -3.69
CA GLY A 56 3.91 -12.36 -4.16
C GLY A 56 4.55 -11.23 -3.37
N LEU A 57 3.78 -10.21 -3.00
CA LEU A 57 4.31 -8.93 -2.55
C LEU A 57 5.21 -9.05 -1.30
N LYS A 58 4.82 -9.86 -0.32
CA LYS A 58 5.59 -10.07 0.91
C LYS A 58 7.00 -10.66 0.68
N TYR A 59 7.21 -11.35 -0.44
CA TYR A 59 8.51 -11.92 -0.80
C TYR A 59 9.37 -10.98 -1.63
N VAL A 60 8.73 -10.11 -2.42
CA VAL A 60 9.45 -9.12 -3.24
C VAL A 60 9.80 -7.87 -2.43
N PHE A 61 8.97 -7.52 -1.45
CA PHE A 61 9.15 -6.39 -0.55
C PHE A 61 9.03 -6.84 0.92
N PRO A 62 9.92 -7.72 1.40
CA PRO A 62 9.90 -8.14 2.79
C PRO A 62 10.11 -6.94 3.72
N VAL A 63 9.56 -7.01 4.93
CA VAL A 63 9.75 -5.98 5.95
C VAL A 63 9.76 -6.63 7.32
N GLU A 64 10.60 -6.10 8.20
CA GLU A 64 10.66 -6.52 9.60
C GLU A 64 10.35 -5.33 10.51
N PRO A 65 9.61 -5.53 11.61
CA PRO A 65 9.39 -4.50 12.62
C PRO A 65 10.71 -4.05 13.24
N GLY A 66 10.98 -2.76 13.18
CA GLY A 66 12.17 -2.12 13.74
C GLY A 66 11.92 -1.46 15.10
N ALA A 67 12.72 -0.43 15.38
CA ALA A 67 12.69 0.32 16.63
C ALA A 67 11.34 1.04 16.85
N VAL A 68 11.01 1.30 18.12
CA VAL A 68 9.83 2.09 18.46
C VAL A 68 10.08 3.57 18.18
N VAL A 69 9.39 4.12 17.19
CA VAL A 69 9.53 5.51 16.74
C VAL A 69 8.18 6.21 16.65
N LYS A 70 8.21 7.53 16.45
CA LYS A 70 7.02 8.32 16.12
C LYS A 70 6.74 8.22 14.62
N GLY A 71 5.48 8.04 14.26
CA GLY A 71 5.10 7.82 12.86
C GLY A 71 3.61 7.88 12.57
N ILE A 72 3.29 7.54 11.32
CA ILE A 72 1.93 7.38 10.83
C ILE A 72 1.57 5.90 10.95
N PRO A 73 0.42 5.53 11.55
CA PRO A 73 0.00 4.14 11.65
C PRO A 73 -0.07 3.45 10.29
N THR A 74 0.17 2.15 10.25
CA THR A 74 -0.01 1.34 9.04
C THR A 74 -0.26 -0.11 9.45
N ALA A 75 -0.36 -1.02 8.49
CA ALA A 75 -0.69 -2.42 8.72
C ALA A 75 -1.97 -2.56 9.57
N HIS A 76 -1.97 -3.49 10.52
CA HIS A 76 -3.09 -3.74 11.42
C HIS A 76 -3.36 -2.60 12.43
N SER A 77 -2.52 -1.56 12.46
CA SER A 77 -2.68 -0.40 13.35
C SER A 77 -3.48 0.73 12.72
N ALA A 78 -3.78 0.63 11.42
CA ALA A 78 -4.57 1.60 10.67
C ALA A 78 -5.89 1.00 10.19
N SER A 79 -6.83 1.89 9.84
CA SER A 79 -8.09 1.51 9.17
C SER A 79 -7.78 0.95 7.78
N PRO A 80 -8.55 -0.05 7.29
CA PRO A 80 -9.72 -0.66 7.96
C PRO A 80 -9.37 -1.76 8.97
N ILE A 81 -8.14 -2.26 8.96
CA ILE A 81 -7.79 -3.49 9.67
C ILE A 81 -7.98 -3.38 11.18
N ASN A 82 -7.61 -2.24 11.76
CA ASN A 82 -7.75 -1.98 13.20
C ASN A 82 -9.21 -1.97 13.68
N GLU A 83 -10.18 -1.82 12.79
CA GLU A 83 -11.62 -1.85 13.11
C GLU A 83 -12.11 -3.27 13.42
N HIS A 84 -11.37 -4.29 12.98
CA HIS A 84 -11.69 -5.71 13.15
C HIS A 84 -10.90 -6.40 14.27
N ILE A 85 -10.03 -5.66 14.96
CA ILE A 85 -9.09 -6.19 15.95
C ILE A 85 -9.27 -5.47 17.28
N ALA A 86 -9.21 -6.22 18.38
CA ALA A 86 -9.27 -5.64 19.71
C ALA A 86 -8.04 -4.75 19.97
N SER A 87 -8.24 -3.64 20.67
CA SER A 87 -7.15 -2.75 21.09
C SER A 87 -6.17 -3.48 22.02
N GLY A 88 -4.88 -3.14 21.93
CA GLY A 88 -3.83 -3.66 22.82
C GLY A 88 -2.76 -4.54 22.16
N GLY A 89 -2.80 -4.71 20.83
CA GLY A 89 -1.69 -5.31 20.06
C GLY A 89 -0.53 -4.33 19.79
N ASP A 90 0.56 -4.84 19.23
CA ASP A 90 1.69 -4.03 18.77
C ASP A 90 1.21 -2.96 17.78
N VAL A 91 1.79 -1.76 17.84
CA VAL A 91 1.47 -0.67 16.90
C VAL A 91 2.57 -0.60 15.85
N TYR A 92 2.21 -0.65 14.58
CA TYR A 92 3.12 -0.44 13.45
C TYR A 92 2.92 0.94 12.85
N VAL A 93 4.04 1.61 12.60
CA VAL A 93 4.06 2.95 12.02
C VAL A 93 5.08 3.05 10.90
N TRP A 94 4.79 3.85 9.89
CA TRP A 94 5.84 4.42 9.04
C TRP A 94 6.54 5.55 9.80
N PRO A 95 7.88 5.51 9.93
CA PRO A 95 8.65 6.59 10.56
C PRO A 95 8.35 7.94 9.90
N TYR A 96 7.83 8.88 10.67
CA TYR A 96 7.53 10.22 10.17
C TYR A 96 7.46 11.22 11.32
N ALA A 97 8.27 12.28 11.27
CA ALA A 97 8.39 13.25 12.36
C ALA A 97 7.06 13.94 12.71
N LYS A 98 6.22 14.19 11.69
CA LYS A 98 4.89 14.79 11.86
C LYS A 98 3.79 13.76 12.21
N GLY A 99 4.14 12.48 12.32
CA GLY A 99 3.23 11.42 12.76
C GLY A 99 2.74 11.64 14.19
N THR A 100 1.62 11.03 14.55
CA THR A 100 0.93 11.26 15.84
C THR A 100 0.97 10.04 16.77
N GLN A 101 1.37 8.86 16.27
CA GLN A 101 1.43 7.64 17.07
C GLN A 101 2.87 7.17 17.27
N ARG A 102 3.09 6.38 18.32
CA ARG A 102 4.35 5.66 18.57
C ARG A 102 4.13 4.16 18.38
N GLY A 103 5.04 3.51 17.69
CA GLY A 103 4.97 2.09 17.38
C GLY A 103 6.27 1.58 16.78
N GLN A 104 6.39 0.28 16.56
CA GLN A 104 7.51 -0.30 15.82
C GLN A 104 7.50 0.23 14.38
N SER A 105 8.67 0.67 13.91
CA SER A 105 8.82 1.14 12.54
C SER A 105 8.69 -0.01 11.56
N ILE A 106 7.92 0.18 10.48
CA ILE A 106 8.05 -0.65 9.28
C ILE A 106 8.43 0.22 8.09
N GLU A 107 9.25 -0.30 7.18
CA GLU A 107 9.67 0.45 6.00
C GLU A 107 8.51 0.59 5.01
N PRO A 108 8.10 1.82 4.64
CA PRO A 108 7.07 2.02 3.63
C PRO A 108 7.54 1.49 2.28
N LEU A 109 6.61 1.04 1.44
CA LEU A 109 6.93 0.61 0.06
C LEU A 109 7.69 1.67 -0.75
N TYR A 110 7.51 2.94 -0.40
CA TYR A 110 8.30 4.03 -0.96
C TYR A 110 8.45 5.18 0.05
N LYS A 111 9.63 5.81 0.07
CA LYS A 111 10.03 6.82 1.07
C LYS A 111 9.13 8.07 1.14
N THR A 112 8.42 8.40 0.05
CA THR A 112 7.54 9.57 -0.01
C THR A 112 6.16 9.30 0.57
N LEU A 113 5.74 8.03 0.70
CA LEU A 113 4.37 7.67 1.12
C LEU A 113 3.93 8.37 2.41
N PRO A 114 4.71 8.39 3.51
CA PRO A 114 4.26 9.02 4.74
C PRO A 114 3.97 10.51 4.59
N ALA A 115 4.60 11.20 3.63
CA ALA A 115 4.38 12.62 3.38
C ALA A 115 3.13 12.92 2.54
N ILE A 116 2.63 11.97 1.74
CA ILE A 116 1.60 12.20 0.71
C ILE A 116 0.25 11.53 0.98
N ILE A 117 0.16 10.64 1.97
CA ILE A 117 -1.06 9.86 2.25
C ILE A 117 -2.21 10.68 2.87
N GLN A 118 -1.95 11.90 3.33
CA GLN A 118 -2.97 12.71 4.04
C GLN A 118 -4.11 13.17 3.13
N GLU A 119 -3.88 13.21 1.82
CA GLU A 119 -4.83 13.77 0.85
C GLU A 119 -5.84 12.73 0.35
N ASP A 120 -5.65 11.44 0.64
CA ASP A 120 -6.48 10.38 0.09
C ASP A 120 -6.64 9.18 1.02
N LYS A 121 -7.83 9.10 1.61
CA LYS A 121 -8.24 8.04 2.53
C LYS A 121 -8.21 6.65 1.89
N LEU A 122 -8.73 6.49 0.68
CA LEU A 122 -8.79 5.19 0.01
C LEU A 122 -7.38 4.68 -0.29
N PHE A 123 -6.51 5.55 -0.78
CA PHE A 123 -5.12 5.20 -1.04
C PHE A 123 -4.36 4.81 0.24
N TYR A 124 -4.57 5.56 1.33
CA TYR A 124 -3.97 5.23 2.63
C TYR A 124 -4.47 3.86 3.16
N GLU A 125 -5.77 3.59 3.09
CA GLU A 125 -6.35 2.31 3.49
C GLU A 125 -5.80 1.13 2.67
N LEU A 126 -5.68 1.29 1.35
CA LEU A 126 -5.07 0.28 0.49
C LEU A 126 -3.63 -0.01 0.92
N LEU A 127 -2.83 1.02 1.21
CA LEU A 127 -1.47 0.84 1.69
C LEU A 127 -1.42 0.14 3.06
N ALA A 128 -2.33 0.46 3.98
CA ALA A 128 -2.42 -0.21 5.27
C ALA A 128 -2.78 -1.70 5.13
N ILE A 129 -3.72 -2.03 4.23
CA ILE A 129 -4.04 -3.42 3.89
C ILE A 129 -2.81 -4.13 3.33
N ILE A 130 -2.10 -3.49 2.40
CA ILE A 130 -0.91 -4.06 1.78
C ILE A 130 0.22 -4.29 2.79
N ASP A 131 0.48 -3.34 3.68
CA ASP A 131 1.46 -3.56 4.75
C ASP A 131 1.04 -4.66 5.70
N THR A 132 -0.26 -4.81 5.98
CA THR A 132 -0.76 -5.96 6.75
C THR A 132 -0.43 -7.28 6.05
N ILE A 133 -0.49 -7.34 4.71
CA ILE A 133 -0.07 -8.54 3.96
C ILE A 133 1.44 -8.81 4.10
N ARG A 134 2.26 -7.77 4.22
CA ARG A 134 3.72 -7.88 4.33
C ARG A 134 4.19 -8.33 5.72
N VAL A 135 3.55 -7.84 6.79
CA VAL A 135 4.06 -8.00 8.18
C VAL A 135 3.06 -8.61 9.16
N GLY A 136 1.79 -8.78 8.77
CA GLY A 136 0.72 -9.24 9.65
C GLY A 136 0.78 -10.73 9.97
N ARG A 137 0.13 -11.09 11.08
CA ARG A 137 -0.09 -12.47 11.55
C ARG A 137 -1.30 -13.10 10.86
N ALA A 138 -1.47 -14.41 11.02
CA ALA A 138 -2.54 -15.18 10.34
C ALA A 138 -3.95 -14.55 10.44
N ARG A 139 -4.34 -14.01 11.60
CA ARG A 139 -5.63 -13.33 11.79
C ARG A 139 -5.72 -12.04 10.98
N GLU A 140 -4.68 -11.21 11.04
CA GLU A 140 -4.61 -9.92 10.35
C GLU A 140 -4.55 -10.11 8.83
N LEU A 141 -3.79 -11.10 8.36
CA LEU A 141 -3.71 -11.48 6.95
C LEU A 141 -5.09 -11.86 6.39
N LYS A 142 -5.87 -12.65 7.14
CA LYS A 142 -7.22 -13.03 6.71
C LYS A 142 -8.11 -11.80 6.49
N ILE A 143 -8.11 -10.88 7.46
CA ILE A 143 -8.90 -9.63 7.38
C ILE A 143 -8.40 -8.77 6.22
N ALA A 144 -7.08 -8.64 6.04
CA ALA A 144 -6.49 -7.84 4.97
C ALA A 144 -6.86 -8.37 3.57
N ILE A 145 -6.89 -9.69 3.39
CA ILE A 145 -7.32 -10.30 2.12
C ILE A 145 -8.79 -9.99 1.85
N GLU A 146 -9.67 -10.15 2.84
CA GLU A 146 -11.10 -9.84 2.71
C GLU A 146 -11.33 -8.35 2.39
N GLU A 147 -10.63 -7.44 3.06
CA GLU A 147 -10.73 -5.99 2.84
C GLU A 147 -10.10 -5.54 1.50
N LEU A 148 -9.06 -6.24 1.03
CA LEU A 148 -8.47 -6.02 -0.30
C LEU A 148 -9.45 -6.41 -1.39
N GLU A 149 -10.08 -7.58 -1.27
CA GLU A 149 -11.04 -8.09 -2.26
C GLU A 149 -12.23 -7.14 -2.41
N LYS A 150 -12.82 -6.71 -1.30
CA LYS A 150 -13.91 -5.72 -1.31
C LYS A 150 -13.52 -4.45 -2.06
N ARG A 151 -12.30 -3.95 -1.89
CA ARG A 151 -11.85 -2.69 -2.54
C ARG A 151 -11.52 -2.86 -4.01
N LEU A 152 -11.02 -4.03 -4.42
CA LEU A 152 -10.69 -4.32 -5.82
C LEU A 152 -11.91 -4.70 -6.67
N GLU A 153 -12.98 -5.21 -6.06
CA GLU A 153 -14.24 -5.54 -6.78
C GLU A 153 -14.98 -4.30 -7.30
N TYR A 154 -14.75 -3.12 -6.70
CA TYR A 154 -15.36 -1.84 -7.10
C TYR A 154 -14.37 -0.85 -7.75
N ALA A 155 -13.17 -1.31 -8.12
CA ALA A 155 -12.08 -0.48 -8.66
C ALA A 155 -12.01 -0.49 -10.21
#